data_AF-E1WXQ6-F1
#
_entry.id   AF-E1WXQ6-F1
#
_cell.length_a   1.000
_cell.length_b   1.000
_cell.length_c   1.000
_cell.angle_alpha   90.00
_cell.angle_beta   90.00
_cell.angle_gamma   90.00
#
_symmetry.space_group_name_H-M   'P 1'
#
loop_
_entity.id
_entity.type
_entity.pdbx_description
1 polymer ?
#
loop_
_entity_poly.entity_id
_entity_poly.type
_entity_poly.pdbx_seq_one_letter_code
_entity_poly.pdbx_strand_id
1 'polypeptide(L)'
;MSEMKRVNVHIPKEYYESIMEQGLKLSGVIREALEDQLNPNTITLSVSKKTHKIYMELFSTTDCNDKDFEPYLKEALQKFVTDIIQKRSDTLQSIKEELEK
;
A
#
# COMPACT_ATOMS: atom_id res chain seq x y z
N MET A 1 -13.18 -11.93 24.13
CA MET A 1 -11.87 -11.84 23.43
C MET A 1 -11.74 -13.08 22.57
N SER A 2 -11.37 -12.95 21.29
CA SER A 2 -11.21 -14.12 20.42
C SER A 2 -10.07 -15.00 20.92
N GLU A 3 -10.14 -16.30 20.61
CA GLU A 3 -9.10 -17.26 20.97
C GLU A 3 -7.79 -16.93 20.23
N MET A 4 -6.70 -16.66 20.95
CA MET A 4 -5.39 -16.39 20.34
C MET A 4 -4.70 -17.71 19.96
N LYS A 5 -4.14 -17.78 18.74
CA LYS A 5 -3.32 -18.92 18.30
C LYS A 5 -1.84 -18.55 18.28
N ARG A 6 -0.97 -19.51 18.61
CA ARG A 6 0.50 -19.33 18.59
C ARG A 6 1.02 -19.49 17.17
N VAL A 7 1.87 -18.57 16.75
CA VAL A 7 2.62 -18.63 15.49
C VAL A 7 4.12 -18.70 15.81
N ASN A 8 4.86 -19.57 15.12
CA ASN A 8 6.32 -19.61 15.15
C ASN A 8 6.83 -19.22 13.77
N VAL A 9 7.80 -18.30 13.70
CA VAL A 9 8.38 -17.83 12.45
C VAL A 9 9.90 -17.95 12.48
N HIS A 10 10.50 -18.23 11.33
CA HIS A 10 11.94 -18.13 11.12
C HIS A 10 12.20 -16.86 10.31
N ILE A 11 13.13 -16.04 10.77
CA ILE A 11 13.52 -14.80 10.09
C ILE A 11 15.05 -14.72 9.96
N PRO A 12 15.57 -14.03 8.93
CA PRO A 12 16.97 -13.67 8.85
C PRO A 12 17.45 -12.92 10.11
N LYS A 13 18.67 -13.23 10.56
CA LYS A 13 19.26 -12.64 11.77
C LYS A 13 19.35 -11.10 11.67
N GLU A 14 19.67 -10.60 10.49
CA GLU A 14 19.74 -9.16 10.19
C GLU A 14 18.43 -8.41 10.48
N TYR A 15 17.26 -9.04 10.27
CA TYR A 15 15.98 -8.41 10.57
C TYR A 15 15.70 -8.37 12.07
N TYR A 16 16.06 -9.44 12.79
CA TYR A 16 16.00 -9.43 14.25
C TYR A 16 16.87 -8.33 14.83
N GLU A 17 18.12 -8.24 14.39
CA GLU A 17 19.09 -7.25 14.87
C GLU A 17 18.62 -5.83 14.55
N SER A 18 18.18 -5.57 13.31
CA SER A 18 17.66 -4.26 12.91
C SER A 18 16.46 -3.80 13.73
N ILE A 19 15.56 -4.71 14.13
CA ILE A 19 14.38 -4.38 14.96
C ILE A 19 14.81 -4.09 16.40
N MET A 20 15.75 -4.87 16.93
CA MET A 20 16.26 -4.69 18.29
C MET A 20 17.08 -3.40 18.45
N GLU A 21 17.87 -3.03 17.44
CA GLU A 21 18.61 -1.75 17.40
C GLU A 21 17.68 -0.53 17.46
N GLN A 22 16.47 -0.67 16.94
CA GLN A 22 15.42 0.36 17.03
C GLN A 22 14.68 0.36 18.37
N GLY A 23 15.06 -0.51 19.32
CA GLY A 23 14.42 -0.65 20.63
C GLY A 23 13.03 -1.29 20.59
N LEU A 24 12.66 -1.92 19.47
CA LEU A 24 11.33 -2.48 19.24
C LEU A 24 11.27 -3.97 19.64
N LYS A 25 10.09 -4.42 20.08
CA LYS A 25 9.84 -5.84 20.34
C LYS A 25 9.42 -6.54 19.05
N LEU A 26 10.18 -7.55 18.63
CA LEU A 26 9.89 -8.33 17.43
C LEU A 26 8.44 -8.86 17.39
N SER A 27 7.93 -9.38 18.51
CA SER A 27 6.56 -9.89 18.59
C SER A 27 5.49 -8.81 18.41
N GLY A 28 5.81 -7.56 18.76
CA GLY A 28 4.95 -6.40 18.53
C GLY A 28 4.93 -6.06 17.04
N VAL A 29 6.10 -5.92 16.43
CA VAL A 29 6.27 -5.64 14.99
C VAL A 29 5.58 -6.71 14.13
N ILE A 30 5.75 -7.99 14.44
CA ILE A 30 5.08 -9.08 13.71
C ILE A 30 3.57 -9.01 13.89
N ARG A 31 3.08 -8.69 15.09
CA ARG A 31 1.65 -8.58 15.34
C ARG A 31 1.04 -7.40 14.60
N GLU A 32 1.65 -6.22 14.69
CA GLU A 32 1.22 -5.02 13.97
C GLU A 32 1.22 -5.26 12.46
N ALA A 33 2.30 -5.84 11.91
CA ALA A 33 2.35 -6.18 10.49
C ALA A 33 1.25 -7.18 10.09
N LEU A 34 0.94 -8.17 10.94
CA LEU A 34 -0.16 -9.11 10.70
C LEU A 34 -1.53 -8.44 10.82
N GLU A 35 -1.72 -7.57 11.82
CA GLU A 35 -2.97 -6.82 12.01
C GLU A 35 -3.21 -5.86 10.83
N ASP A 36 -2.17 -5.17 10.37
CA ASP A 36 -2.22 -4.29 9.20
C ASP A 36 -2.49 -5.07 7.92
N GLN A 37 -1.82 -6.22 7.72
CA GLN A 37 -2.03 -7.05 6.53
C GLN A 37 -3.39 -7.75 6.51
N LEU A 38 -3.92 -8.13 7.68
CA LEU A 38 -5.20 -8.83 7.82
C LEU A 38 -6.38 -7.87 8.05
N ASN A 39 -6.12 -6.58 8.23
CA ASN A 39 -7.16 -5.57 8.24
C ASN A 39 -7.76 -5.50 6.83
N PRO A 40 -9.06 -5.82 6.65
CA PRO A 40 -9.70 -5.83 5.34
C PRO A 40 -9.74 -4.46 4.67
N ASN A 41 -9.43 -3.39 5.41
CA ASN A 41 -9.49 -2.01 4.94
C ASN A 41 -8.12 -1.34 4.82
N THR A 42 -7.01 -2.05 5.05
CA THR A 42 -5.65 -1.50 4.89
C THR A 42 -5.14 -1.71 3.47
N ILE A 43 -4.65 -0.63 2.84
CA ILE A 43 -4.03 -0.68 1.52
C ILE A 43 -2.51 -0.61 1.70
N THR A 44 -1.80 -1.69 1.37
CA THR A 44 -0.33 -1.70 1.32
C THR A 44 0.13 -1.49 -0.13
N LEU A 45 0.82 -0.38 -0.40
CA LEU A 45 1.34 -0.04 -1.73
C LEU A 45 2.87 0.10 -1.71
N SER A 46 3.55 -0.70 -2.54
CA SER A 46 4.98 -0.52 -2.78
C SER A 46 5.22 0.68 -3.69
N VAL A 47 5.99 1.66 -3.21
CA VAL A 47 6.31 2.90 -3.94
C VAL A 47 7.82 3.14 -4.02
N SER A 48 8.24 4.07 -4.87
CA SER A 48 9.65 4.48 -4.94
C SER A 48 10.12 5.10 -3.62
N LYS A 49 11.43 5.01 -3.31
CA LYS A 49 12.03 5.64 -2.12
C LYS A 49 11.71 7.14 -2.04
N LYS A 50 11.70 7.83 -3.18
CA LYS A 50 11.40 9.26 -3.27
C LYS A 50 9.95 9.54 -2.86
N THR A 51 9.01 8.77 -3.39
CA THR A 51 7.58 8.88 -3.05
C THR A 51 7.33 8.59 -1.58
N HIS A 52 7.96 7.54 -1.05
CA HIS A 52 7.87 7.19 0.37
C HIS A 52 8.34 8.33 1.27
N LYS A 53 9.49 8.95 0.95
CA LYS A 53 10.00 10.09 1.72
C LYS A 53 9.02 11.27 1.73
N ILE A 54 8.46 11.63 0.57
CA ILE A 54 7.48 12.71 0.45
C ILE A 54 6.21 12.40 1.25
N TYR A 55 5.72 11.16 1.17
CA TYR A 55 4.56 10.70 1.95
C TYR A 55 4.81 10.87 3.45
N MET A 56 5.94 10.37 3.95
CA MET A 56 6.31 10.50 5.36
C MET A 56 6.44 11.95 5.80
N GLU A 57 7.07 12.82 5.00
CA GLU A 57 7.20 14.25 5.31
C GLU A 57 5.84 14.93 5.38
N LEU A 58 4.93 14.66 4.44
CA LEU A 58 3.58 15.20 4.44
C LEU A 58 2.80 14.78 5.68
N PHE A 59 2.72 13.47 5.96
CA PHE A 59 2.00 12.92 7.11
C PHE A 59 2.63 13.26 8.47
N SER A 60 3.92 13.57 8.51
CA SER A 60 4.57 14.03 9.76
C SER A 60 4.36 15.53 10.00
N THR A 61 4.23 16.33 8.93
CA THR A 61 4.13 17.79 9.02
C THR A 61 2.69 18.26 9.14
N THR A 62 1.77 17.51 8.56
CA THR A 62 0.33 17.71 8.69
C THR A 62 -0.17 16.64 9.64
N ASP A 63 -0.97 16.98 10.66
CA ASP A 63 -1.66 16.01 11.52
C ASP A 63 -2.76 15.22 10.76
N CYS A 64 -2.46 14.87 9.51
CA CYS A 64 -3.30 14.17 8.56
C CYS A 64 -3.35 12.71 8.95
N ASN A 65 -4.56 12.19 9.14
CA ASN A 65 -4.79 10.77 9.34
C ASN A 65 -5.36 10.13 8.06
N ASP A 66 -5.47 8.81 8.06
CA ASP A 66 -5.93 8.05 6.90
C ASP A 66 -7.33 8.46 6.41
N LYS A 67 -8.23 8.89 7.30
CA LYS A 67 -9.57 9.34 6.91
C LYS A 67 -9.54 10.66 6.15
N ASP A 68 -8.61 11.54 6.50
CA ASP A 68 -8.41 12.80 5.81
C ASP A 68 -7.74 12.60 4.44
N PHE A 69 -6.91 11.55 4.32
CA PHE A 69 -6.23 11.21 3.07
C PHE A 69 -7.08 10.39 2.09
N GLU A 70 -7.99 9.53 2.58
CA GLU A 70 -8.81 8.62 1.78
C GLU A 70 -9.51 9.31 0.58
N PRO A 71 -10.11 10.50 0.70
CA PRO A 71 -10.73 11.19 -0.44
C PRO A 71 -9.77 11.46 -1.60
N TYR A 72 -8.53 11.84 -1.30
CA TYR A 72 -7.49 12.10 -2.31
C TYR A 72 -7.03 10.81 -2.97
N LEU A 73 -6.91 9.72 -2.21
CA LEU A 73 -6.61 8.40 -2.76
C LEU A 73 -7.73 7.94 -3.70
N LYS A 74 -8.99 8.14 -3.32
CA LYS A 74 -10.16 7.80 -4.14
C LYS A 74 -10.17 8.57 -5.46
N GLU A 75 -9.85 9.87 -5.44
CA GLU A 75 -9.73 10.68 -6.66
C GLU A 75 -8.62 10.15 -7.58
N ALA A 76 -7.46 9.80 -7.03
CA ALA A 76 -6.37 9.22 -7.81
C ALA A 76 -6.77 7.88 -8.46
N LEU A 77 -7.52 7.03 -7.75
CA LEU A 77 -8.05 5.78 -8.29
C LEU A 77 -9.08 6.01 -9.39
N GLN A 78 -9.97 6.98 -9.24
CA GLN A 78 -10.94 7.36 -10.28
C GLN A 78 -10.22 7.79 -11.56
N LYS A 79 -9.23 8.67 -11.43
CA LYS A 79 -8.40 9.11 -12.56
C LYS A 79 -7.71 7.93 -13.25
N PHE A 80 -7.12 7.03 -12.47
CA PHE A 80 -6.47 5.83 -13.01
C PHE A 80 -7.43 4.94 -13.80
N VAL A 81 -8.66 4.74 -13.30
CA VAL A 81 -9.70 3.97 -14.01
C VAL A 81 -10.09 4.66 -15.32
N THR A 82 -10.31 5.97 -15.30
CA THR A 82 -10.62 6.75 -16.51
C THR A 82 -9.52 6.62 -17.56
N ASP A 83 -8.26 6.74 -17.16
CA ASP A 83 -7.11 6.62 -18.06
C ASP A 83 -7.02 5.20 -18.69
N ILE A 84 -7.33 4.15 -17.93
CA ILE A 84 -7.38 2.79 -18.45
C ILE A 84 -8.50 2.63 -19.48
N ILE A 85 -9.70 3.15 -19.19
CA ILE A 85 -10.85 3.05 -20.09
C ILE A 85 -10.53 3.75 -21.40
N GLN A 86 -9.99 4.97 -21.34
CA GLN A 86 -9.63 5.73 -22.53
C GLN A 86 -8.61 4.99 -23.39
N LYS A 87 -7.50 4.53 -22.78
CA LYS A 87 -6.46 3.78 -23.51
C LYS A 87 -7.01 2.52 -24.18
N ARG A 88 -7.89 1.79 -23.50
CA ARG A 88 -8.53 0.59 -24.07
C ARG A 88 -9.46 0.96 -25.22
N SER A 89 -10.24 2.03 -25.07
CA SER A 89 -11.11 2.55 -26.13
C SER A 89 -10.31 2.93 -27.37
N ASP A 90 -9.23 3.69 -27.21
CA ASP A 90 -8.36 4.13 -28.31
C ASP A 90 -7.72 2.93 -29.04
N THR A 91 -7.32 1.92 -28.26
CA THR A 91 -6.76 0.66 -28.82
C THR A 91 -7.81 -0.08 -29.64
N LEU A 92 -9.03 -0.23 -29.12
CA LEU A 92 -10.12 -0.93 -29.83
C LEU A 92 -10.56 -0.16 -31.08
N GLN A 93 -10.57 1.17 -31.03
CA GLN A 93 -10.85 2.03 -32.16
C GLN A 93 -9.83 1.83 -33.28
N SER A 94 -8.53 1.80 -32.93
CA SER A 94 -7.44 1.57 -33.89
C SER A 94 -7.56 0.20 -34.56
N ILE A 95 -7.89 -0.86 -33.80
CA ILE A 95 -8.12 -2.21 -34.34
C ILE A 95 -9.32 -2.23 -35.29
N LYS A 96 -10.41 -1.51 -34.98
CA LYS A 96 -11.57 -1.41 -35.88
C LYS A 96 -11.20 -0.76 -37.22
N GLU A 97 -10.44 0.33 -37.20
CA GLU A 97 -9.99 1.02 -38.41
C GLU A 97 -9.07 0.17 -39.29
N GLU A 98 -8.27 -0.72 -38.68
CA GLU A 98 -7.46 -1.69 -39.41
C GLU A 98 -8.30 -2.81 -40.05
N LEU A 99 -9.40 -3.22 -39.42
CA LEU A 99 -10.30 -4.26 -39.95
C LEU A 99 -11.23 -3.76 -41.06
N GLU A 100 -11.47 -2.45 -41.15
CA GLU A 100 -12.31 -1.82 -42.19
C GLU A 100 -11.52 -1.38 -43.44
N LYS A 101 -10.20 -1.62 -43.47
CA LYS A 101 -9.33 -1.46 -44.65
C LYS A 101 -9.19 -2.76 -45.43
#